data_AF-A0A7X7V449-F1
#
_entry.id   AF-A0A7X7V449-F1
#
_cell.length_a   1.000
_cell.length_b   1.000
_cell.length_c   1.000
_cell.angle_alpha   90.00
_cell.angle_beta   90.00
_cell.angle_gamma   90.00
#
_symmetry.space_group_name_H-M   'P 1'
#
loop_
_entity.id
_entity.type
_entity.pdbx_description
1 polymer ?
#
loop_
_entity_poly.entity_id
_entity_poly.type
_entity_poly.pdbx_seq_one_letter_code
_entity_poly.pdbx_strand_id
1 'polypeptide(L)' 'MKISYAQVCIDPSMPMKQAGFIQQTQPIYAFHDDLHARILSFQDEKRIVHLISCDALGFPYSFQKELQASLAI' A
#
# COMPACT_ATOMS: atom_id res chain seq x y z
N MET A 1 15.69 -17.15 -12.11
CA MET A 1 15.14 -15.94 -11.48
C MET A 1 13.85 -15.58 -12.17
N LYS A 2 12.74 -15.48 -11.43
CA LYS A 2 11.44 -15.04 -11.95
C LYS A 2 11.14 -13.65 -11.42
N ILE A 3 10.57 -12.80 -12.27
CA ILE A 3 10.19 -11.44 -11.92
C ILE A 3 8.71 -11.28 -12.26
N SER A 4 7.94 -10.70 -11.36
CA SER A 4 6.56 -10.31 -11.62
C SER A 4 6.26 -8.91 -11.10
N TYR A 5 5.30 -8.26 -11.76
CA TYR A 5 4.81 -6.95 -11.40
C TYR A 5 3.29 -7.00 -11.26
N ALA A 6 2.76 -6.34 -10.24
CA ALA A 6 1.33 -6.14 -10.05
C ALA A 6 1.06 -4.72 -9.56
N GLN A 7 -0.10 -4.19 -9.95
CA GLN A 7 -0.64 -2.93 -9.45
C GLN A 7 -2.06 -3.18 -8.93
N VAL A 8 -2.39 -2.63 -7.76
CA VAL A 8 -3.72 -2.72 -7.16
C VAL A 8 -4.17 -1.34 -6.70
N CYS A 9 -5.43 -1.00 -6.93
CA CYS A 9 -6.05 0.20 -6.36
C CYS A 9 -6.24 0.03 -4.86
N ILE A 10 -5.84 1.04 -4.09
CA ILE A 10 -5.89 1.08 -2.62
C ILE A 10 -6.69 2.28 -2.12
N ASP A 11 -7.64 2.74 -2.93
CA ASP A 11 -8.52 3.85 -2.57
C ASP A 11 -9.24 3.56 -1.25
N PRO A 12 -9.19 4.49 -0.29
CA PRO A 12 -9.88 4.31 0.97
C PRO A 12 -11.39 4.49 0.77
N SER A 13 -12.16 3.95 1.72
CA SER A 13 -13.59 4.22 1.78
C SER A 13 -13.86 5.68 2.09
N MET A 14 -14.85 6.27 1.42
CA MET A 14 -15.27 7.66 1.62
C MET A 14 -16.42 7.80 2.63
N PRO A 15 -16.51 8.95 3.32
CA PRO A 15 -15.58 10.08 3.30
C PRO A 15 -14.36 9.84 4.21
N MET A 16 -13.22 10.47 3.90
CA MET A 16 -11.99 10.30 4.67
C MET A 16 -11.33 11.63 5.09
N LYS A 17 -10.53 11.59 6.16
CA LYS A 17 -9.57 12.68 6.47
C LYS A 17 -8.22 12.35 5.86
N GLN A 18 -7.63 13.28 5.11
CA GLN A 18 -6.36 13.03 4.45
C GLN A 18 -5.21 13.03 5.48
N ALA A 19 -4.29 12.08 5.33
CA ALA A 19 -3.06 12.11 6.11
C ALA A 19 -2.19 13.30 5.68
N GLY A 20 -1.41 13.86 6.61
CA GLY A 20 -0.47 14.96 6.35
C GLY A 20 -1.06 16.36 6.44
N PHE A 21 -2.39 16.51 6.47
CA PHE A 21 -3.07 17.82 6.56
C PHE A 21 -3.67 18.05 7.94
N ILE A 22 -2.83 18.41 8.93
CA ILE A 22 -3.26 18.59 10.33
C ILE A 22 -4.36 19.66 10.50
N GLN A 23 -4.41 20.64 9.59
CA GLN A 23 -5.40 21.73 9.62
C GLN A 23 -6.72 21.35 8.94
N GLN A 24 -6.83 20.17 8.33
CA GLN A 24 -8.06 19.74 7.67
C GLN A 24 -9.15 19.46 8.71
N THR A 25 -10.17 20.31 8.72
CA THR A 25 -11.30 20.21 9.64
C THR A 25 -12.43 19.32 9.10
N GLN A 26 -12.64 19.32 7.78
CA GLN A 26 -13.70 18.57 7.09
C GLN A 26 -13.12 17.41 6.27
N PRO A 27 -13.76 16.22 6.23
CA PRO A 27 -13.31 15.12 5.40
C PRO A 27 -13.53 15.43 3.91
N ILE A 28 -12.77 14.73 3.05
CA ILE A 28 -12.99 14.75 1.60
C ILE A 28 -14.02 13.68 1.21
N TYR A 29 -14.71 13.96 0.11
CA TYR A 29 -15.77 13.12 -0.44
C TYR A 29 -15.47 12.60 -1.85
N ALA A 30 -14.39 13.10 -2.48
CA ALA A 30 -13.88 12.59 -3.75
C ALA A 30 -12.34 12.58 -3.74
N PHE A 31 -11.76 11.62 -4.47
CA PHE A 31 -10.34 11.63 -4.85
C PHE A 31 -10.22 12.30 -6.23
N HIS A 32 -9.04 12.86 -6.53
CA HIS A 32 -8.75 13.33 -7.88
C HIS A 32 -8.21 12.19 -8.75
N ASP A 33 -7.24 11.45 -8.21
CA ASP A 33 -6.58 10.31 -8.85
C ASP A 33 -6.66 9.08 -7.95
N ASP A 34 -6.71 7.90 -8.55
CA ASP A 34 -6.66 6.62 -7.84
C ASP A 34 -5.31 6.46 -7.13
N LEU A 35 -5.35 5.94 -5.90
CA LEU A 35 -4.18 5.55 -5.15
C LEU A 35 -3.83 4.10 -5.47
N HIS A 36 -2.55 3.82 -5.71
CA HIS A 36 -2.11 2.47 -6.05
C HIS A 36 -1.05 1.93 -5.09
N ALA A 37 -1.09 0.62 -4.88
CA ALA A 37 0.05 -0.17 -4.44
C ALA A 37 0.67 -0.89 -5.64
N ARG A 38 1.98 -0.75 -5.79
CA ARG A 38 2.80 -1.33 -6.86
C ARG A 38 3.73 -2.36 -6.22
N ILE A 39 3.64 -3.59 -6.70
CA ILE A 39 4.33 -4.75 -6.15
C ILE A 39 5.28 -5.29 -7.20
N LEU A 40 6.57 -5.33 -6.87
CA LEU A 40 7.61 -5.98 -7.67
C LEU A 40 8.11 -7.20 -6.91
N SER A 41 8.01 -8.38 -7.50
CA SER A 41 8.44 -9.63 -6.88
C SER A 41 9.62 -10.23 -7.61
N PHE A 42 10.63 -10.65 -6.84
CA PHE A 42 11.78 -11.40 -7.33
C PHE A 42 11.81 -12.77 -6.67
N GLN A 43 11.83 -13.83 -7.47
CA GLN A 43 11.95 -15.19 -6.98
C GLN A 43 13.24 -15.84 -7.49
N ASP A 44 14.05 -16.31 -6.55
CA ASP A 44 15.14 -17.26 -6.81
C ASP A 44 14.73 -18.68 -6.34
N GLU A 45 15.67 -19.62 -6.31
CA GLU A 45 15.39 -21.01 -5.91
C GLU A 45 15.00 -21.18 -4.44
N LYS A 46 15.33 -20.21 -3.57
CA LYS A 46 15.19 -20.34 -2.11
C LYS A 46 14.26 -19.31 -1.49
N ARG A 47 14.03 -18.18 -2.14
CA ARG A 47 13.31 -17.05 -1.57
C ARG A 47 12.52 -16.27 -2.61
N ILE A 48 11.44 -15.68 -2.12
CA ILE A 48 10.68 -14.66 -2.81
C ILE A 48 10.88 -13.35 -2.04
N VAL A 49 11.24 -12.29 -2.75
CA VAL A 49 11.37 -10.94 -2.21
C VAL A 49 10.32 -10.06 -2.87
N HIS A 50 9.50 -9.41 -2.05
CA HIS A 50 8.50 -8.45 -2.51
C HIS A 50 8.95 -7.03 -2.15
N LEU A 51 9.01 -6.16 -3.14
CA LEU A 51 9.11 -4.72 -2.97
C LEU A 51 7.73 -4.12 -3.22
N ILE A 52 7.17 -3.44 -2.20
CA ILE A 52 5.84 -2.85 -2.27
C ILE A 52 5.98 -1.33 -2.07
N SER A 53 5.53 -0.56 -3.06
CA SER A 53 5.47 0.89 -3.04
C SER A 53 4.01 1.33 -3.11
N CYS A 54 3.57 2.18 -2.20
CA CYS A 54 2.18 2.63 -2.15
C CYS A 54 2.09 4.15 -2.20
N ASP A 55 1.03 4.65 -2.82
CA ASP A 55 0.68 6.07 -2.86
C ASP A 55 0.09 6.53 -1.51
N ALA A 56 0.91 6.45 -0.46
CA ALA A 56 0.58 6.80 0.91
C ALA A 56 1.77 7.50 1.59
N LEU A 57 1.49 8.41 2.53
CA LEU A 57 2.54 9.10 3.30
C LEU A 57 3.32 8.15 4.22
N GLY A 58 2.71 7.04 4.61
CA GLY A 58 3.34 6.03 5.44
C GLY A 58 2.36 4.98 5.93
N PHE A 59 2.89 3.97 6.61
CA PHE A 59 2.12 2.87 7.18
C PHE A 59 2.36 2.77 8.68
N PRO A 60 1.32 2.47 9.48
CA PRO A 60 1.51 2.06 10.86
C PRO A 60 2.39 0.81 10.94
N TYR A 61 3.22 0.71 11.98
CA TYR A 61 4.04 -0.48 12.22
C TYR A 61 3.18 -1.76 12.40
N SER A 62 1.97 -1.63 12.94
CA SER A 62 1.01 -2.75 13.04
C SER A 62 0.64 -3.32 11.68
N PHE A 63 0.40 -2.45 10.69
CA PHE A 63 0.08 -2.87 9.33
C PHE A 63 1.24 -3.66 8.71
N GLN A 64 2.49 -3.21 8.92
CA GLN A 64 3.65 -3.96 8.46
C GLN A 64 3.70 -5.38 9.05
N LYS A 65 3.43 -5.53 10.35
CA LYS A 65 3.38 -6.85 11.00
C LYS A 65 2.29 -7.73 10.43
N GLU A 66 1.09 -7.19 10.23
CA GLU A 66 -0.05 -7.91 9.66
C GLU A 66 0.25 -8.39 8.23
N LEU A 67 0.86 -7.52 7.41
CA LEU A 67 1.25 -7.86 6.05
C LEU A 67 2.35 -8.93 6.01
N GLN A 68 3.34 -8.85 6.90
CA GLN A 68 4.37 -9.89 7.00
C GLN A 68 3.77 -11.23 7.45
N ALA A 69 2.79 -11.22 8.34
CA ALA A 69 2.10 -12.43 8.79
C ALA A 69 1.23 -13.05 7.67
N SER A 70 0.60 -12.24 6.82
CA SER A 70 -0.22 -12.75 5.71
C SER A 70 0.59 -13.26 4.52
N LEU A 71 1.82 -12.76 4.34
CA LEU A 71 2.76 -13.20 3.31
C LEU A 71 3.66 -14.36 3.76
N ALA A 72 3.65 -14.71 5.05
CA ALA A 72 4.32 -15.90 5.55
C ALA A 72 3.59 -17.14 5.02
N ILE A 73 4.14 -17.70 3.95
CA ILE A 73 3.87 -19.06 3.45
C ILE A 73 4.36 -20.07 4.49
#